data_AF-A0A444ZHR7-F1
#
_entry.id   AF-A0A444ZHR7-F1
#
_cell.length_a   1.000
_cell.length_b   1.000
_cell.length_c   1.000
_cell.angle_alpha   90.00
_cell.angle_beta   90.00
_cell.angle_gamma   90.00
#
_symmetry.space_group_name_H-M   'P 1'
#
loop_
_entity.id
_entity.type
_entity.pdbx_description
1 polymer ?
#
loop_
_entity_poly.entity_id
_entity_poly.type
_entity_poly.pdbx_seq_one_letter_code
_entity_poly.pdbx_strand_id
1 'polypeptide(L)'
;MEPKNEQPNSSKKAKDLNIEGYPVGGLSIGGHETCIIFPTLKVAFDIGRCPPRAVSQDFLLISHAHMDHIGGLPMYVATRGLYRMKPPTIIVPISVKEDVEKLFEVHRKMDHSELKHNLIGLDVGNG
;
A
#
# COMPACT_ATOMS: atom_id res chain seq x y z
N MET A 1 26.46 35.78 27.03
CA MET A 1 26.11 34.36 26.83
C MET A 1 24.77 34.35 26.11
N GLU A 2 24.77 33.99 24.83
CA GLU A 2 23.54 33.91 24.04
C GLU A 2 22.74 32.65 24.42
N PRO A 3 21.39 32.69 24.37
CA PRO A 3 20.57 31.52 24.65
C PRO A 3 20.70 30.51 23.49
N LYS A 4 21.04 29.26 23.83
CA LYS A 4 21.03 28.15 22.87
C LYS A 4 19.60 27.89 22.42
N ASN A 5 19.35 28.10 21.14
CA ASN A 5 18.10 27.78 20.47
C ASN A 5 18.00 26.26 20.30
N GLU A 6 17.35 25.56 21.24
CA GLU A 6 16.99 24.15 21.08
C GLU A 6 15.82 24.05 20.10
N GLN A 7 16.13 23.90 18.82
CA GLN A 7 15.14 23.49 17.83
C GLN A 7 14.66 22.07 18.16
N PRO A 8 13.33 21.81 18.16
CA PRO A 8 12.79 20.48 18.42
C PRO A 8 13.29 19.52 17.33
N ASN A 9 13.96 18.48 17.79
CA ASN A 9 14.60 17.44 17.00
C ASN A 9 13.62 16.89 15.96
N SER A 10 14.01 16.94 14.69
CA SER A 10 13.24 16.41 13.57
C SER A 10 12.83 14.96 13.83
N SER A 11 11.60 14.62 13.46
CA SER A 11 11.00 13.32 13.68
C SER A 11 11.95 12.19 13.29
N LYS A 12 12.38 11.38 14.26
CA LYS A 12 13.13 10.15 14.00
C LYS A 12 12.27 9.27 13.10
N LYS A 13 12.53 9.23 11.80
CA LYS A 13 11.93 8.23 10.90
C LYS A 13 12.24 6.86 11.52
N ALA A 14 11.19 6.09 11.81
CA ALA A 14 11.34 4.71 12.24
C ALA A 14 12.21 3.98 11.19
N LYS A 15 13.31 3.38 11.65
CA LYS A 15 14.19 2.59 10.79
C LYS A 15 13.47 1.29 10.44
N ASP A 16 13.70 0.77 9.23
CA ASP A 16 13.23 -0.55 8.85
C ASP A 16 13.81 -1.60 9.81
N LEU A 17 13.00 -2.59 10.18
CA LEU A 17 13.41 -3.77 10.90
C LEU A 17 14.09 -4.75 9.93
N ASN A 18 15.09 -5.50 10.38
CA ASN A 18 15.68 -6.58 9.57
C ASN A 18 15.27 -7.93 10.18
N ILE A 19 14.55 -8.76 9.43
CA ILE A 19 14.09 -10.10 9.85
C ILE A 19 14.69 -11.12 8.90
N GLU A 20 15.58 -11.99 9.38
CA GLU A 20 16.21 -13.04 8.56
C GLU A 20 16.83 -12.51 7.24
N GLY A 21 17.41 -11.31 7.27
CA GLY A 21 18.02 -10.66 6.10
C GLY A 21 17.04 -9.86 5.23
N TYR A 22 15.74 -9.87 5.54
CA TYR A 22 14.73 -9.06 4.86
C TYR A 22 14.51 -7.73 5.59
N PRO A 23 14.77 -6.58 4.93
CA PRO A 23 14.32 -5.31 5.46
C PRO A 23 12.79 -5.23 5.40
N VAL A 24 12.17 -4.87 6.53
CA VAL A 24 10.73 -4.72 6.72
C VAL A 24 10.47 -3.32 7.26
N GLY A 25 9.75 -2.53 6.49
CA GLY A 25 9.31 -1.18 6.90
C GLY A 25 7.80 -1.09 6.88
N GLY A 26 7.24 -0.02 7.43
CA GLY A 26 5.79 0.17 7.36
C GLY A 26 5.25 1.22 8.31
N LEU A 27 3.94 1.36 8.27
CA LEU A 27 3.13 2.22 9.12
C LEU A 27 1.94 1.39 9.63
N SER A 28 1.59 1.56 10.91
CA SER A 28 0.42 0.94 11.52
C SER A 28 -0.14 1.92 12.56
N ILE A 29 -1.15 2.67 12.16
CA ILE A 29 -1.83 3.67 12.98
C ILE A 29 -3.30 3.25 13.03
N GLY A 30 -3.77 2.85 14.21
CA GLY A 30 -5.09 2.22 14.37
C GLY A 30 -6.22 3.06 13.79
N GLY A 31 -7.01 2.46 12.88
CA GLY A 31 -8.13 3.11 12.20
C GLY A 31 -7.75 4.14 11.14
N HIS A 32 -6.45 4.39 10.91
CA HIS A 32 -5.97 5.37 9.94
C HIS A 32 -5.24 4.72 8.76
N GLU A 33 -4.28 3.84 9.04
CA GLU A 33 -3.48 3.19 8.00
C GLU A 33 -2.66 2.03 8.54
N THR A 34 -2.74 0.91 7.83
CA THR A 34 -1.81 -0.21 7.91
C THR A 34 -1.15 -0.40 6.53
N CYS A 35 0.17 -0.48 6.50
CA CYS A 35 0.96 -0.85 5.33
C CYS A 35 2.33 -1.38 5.76
N ILE A 36 2.60 -2.66 5.46
CA ILE A 36 3.87 -3.32 5.76
C ILE A 36 4.58 -3.63 4.43
N ILE A 37 5.87 -3.34 4.34
CA ILE A 37 6.61 -3.33 3.07
C ILE A 37 7.86 -4.21 3.22
N PHE A 38 8.04 -5.11 2.26
CA PHE A 38 9.24 -5.93 2.05
C PHE A 38 9.92 -5.48 0.75
N PRO A 39 10.81 -4.47 0.78
CA PRO A 39 11.31 -3.82 -0.43
C PRO A 39 12.11 -4.75 -1.35
N THR A 40 12.85 -5.71 -0.77
CA THR A 40 13.66 -6.69 -1.51
C THR A 40 12.79 -7.72 -2.24
N LEU A 41 11.57 -7.96 -1.77
CA LEU A 41 10.61 -8.87 -2.38
C LEU A 41 9.64 -8.15 -3.34
N LYS A 42 9.67 -6.81 -3.37
CA LYS A 42 8.68 -5.98 -4.09
C LYS A 42 7.25 -6.21 -3.63
N VAL A 43 7.06 -6.48 -2.33
CA VAL A 43 5.76 -6.82 -1.72
C VAL A 43 5.36 -5.74 -0.71
N ALA A 44 4.08 -5.37 -0.73
CA ALA A 44 3.41 -4.70 0.37
C ALA A 44 2.21 -5.54 0.86
N PHE A 45 1.99 -5.53 2.17
CA PHE A 45 0.76 -5.98 2.80
C PHE A 45 -0.04 -4.76 3.25
N ASP A 46 -1.30 -4.68 2.81
CA ASP A 46 -2.21 -3.55 3.00
C ASP A 46 -1.67 -2.21 2.48
N ILE A 47 -2.58 -1.26 2.30
CA ILE A 47 -2.29 0.06 1.73
C ILE A 47 -3.27 1.13 2.19
N GLY A 48 -3.49 1.27 3.49
CA GLY A 48 -4.51 2.17 4.05
C GLY A 48 -4.63 3.55 3.39
N ARG A 49 -3.55 4.34 3.31
CA ARG A 49 -3.53 5.66 2.64
C ARG A 49 -2.45 5.77 1.57
N CYS A 50 -1.93 4.63 1.11
CA CYS A 50 -0.88 4.56 0.08
C CYS A 50 0.38 5.38 0.46
N PRO A 51 1.22 4.89 1.38
CA PRO A 51 2.44 5.60 1.73
C PRO A 51 3.40 5.59 0.53
N PRO A 52 4.19 6.66 0.29
CA PRO A 52 5.00 6.78 -0.94
C PRO A 52 5.92 5.59 -1.24
N ARG A 53 6.42 4.90 -0.20
CA ARG A 53 7.28 3.71 -0.35
C ARG A 53 6.54 2.50 -0.93
N ALA A 54 5.24 2.38 -0.69
CA ALA A 54 4.40 1.28 -1.17
C ALA A 54 4.23 1.32 -2.70
N VAL A 55 4.23 2.51 -3.30
CA VAL A 55 4.12 2.71 -4.76
C VAL A 55 5.14 1.90 -5.54
N SER A 56 6.34 1.67 -4.97
CA SER A 56 7.42 0.92 -5.62
C SER A 56 7.31 -0.61 -5.52
N GLN A 57 6.31 -1.15 -4.82
CA GLN A 57 6.08 -2.59 -4.70
C GLN A 57 5.25 -3.09 -5.89
N ASP A 58 5.61 -4.23 -6.45
CA ASP A 58 4.93 -4.82 -7.62
C ASP A 58 3.75 -5.72 -7.22
N PHE A 59 3.81 -6.25 -6.00
CA PHE A 59 2.79 -7.10 -5.41
C PHE A 59 2.20 -6.41 -4.19
N LEU A 60 0.87 -6.37 -4.14
CA LEU A 60 0.12 -5.85 -3.01
C LEU A 60 -0.86 -6.93 -2.52
N LEU A 61 -0.73 -7.34 -1.27
CA LEU A 61 -1.58 -8.33 -0.64
C LEU A 61 -2.48 -7.61 0.36
N ILE A 62 -3.79 -7.64 0.13
CA ILE A 62 -4.78 -7.05 1.04
C ILE A 62 -5.27 -8.13 2.00
N SER A 63 -5.25 -7.83 3.29
CA SER A 63 -5.71 -8.76 4.32
C SER A 63 -7.25 -8.78 4.42
N HIS A 64 -7.88 -7.60 4.41
CA HIS A 64 -9.33 -7.42 4.45
C HIS A 64 -9.71 -5.99 4.00
N ALA A 65 -11.01 -5.73 3.79
CA ALA A 65 -11.50 -4.51 3.13
C ALA A 65 -11.88 -3.35 4.07
N HIS A 66 -11.31 -3.28 5.28
CA HIS A 66 -11.45 -2.06 6.09
C HIS A 66 -10.66 -0.90 5.47
N MET A 67 -11.16 0.32 5.65
CA MET A 67 -10.65 1.52 4.97
C MET A 67 -9.16 1.79 5.28
N ASP A 68 -8.74 1.53 6.51
CA ASP A 68 -7.35 1.68 6.96
C ASP A 68 -6.42 0.58 6.42
N HIS A 69 -6.95 -0.44 5.74
CA HIS A 69 -6.17 -1.49 5.07
C HIS A 69 -6.22 -1.40 3.54
N ILE A 70 -7.32 -0.95 2.94
CA ILE A 70 -7.48 -0.94 1.47
C ILE A 70 -7.64 0.45 0.86
N GLY A 71 -7.89 1.50 1.65
CA GLY A 71 -8.36 2.81 1.16
C GLY A 71 -7.46 3.46 0.12
N GLY A 72 -6.15 3.25 0.18
CA GLY A 72 -5.17 3.79 -0.75
C GLY A 72 -5.06 3.04 -2.08
N LEU A 73 -5.86 1.98 -2.30
CA LEU A 73 -5.73 1.08 -3.45
C LEU A 73 -5.88 1.79 -4.81
N PRO A 74 -6.88 2.66 -5.05
CA PRO A 74 -6.98 3.39 -6.31
C PRO A 74 -5.80 4.35 -6.51
N MET A 75 -5.40 5.05 -5.45
CA MET A 75 -4.28 5.98 -5.51
C MET A 75 -2.97 5.26 -5.84
N TYR A 76 -2.72 4.10 -5.24
CA TYR A 76 -1.56 3.28 -5.55
C TYR A 76 -1.43 2.95 -7.03
N VAL A 77 -2.50 2.48 -7.67
CA VAL A 77 -2.49 2.15 -9.10
C VAL A 77 -2.35 3.41 -9.96
N ALA A 78 -3.05 4.48 -9.62
CA ALA A 78 -2.97 5.75 -10.32
C ALA A 78 -1.56 6.36 -10.26
N THR A 79 -0.91 6.38 -9.09
CA THR A 79 0.46 6.89 -8.94
C THR A 79 1.46 6.06 -9.73
N ARG A 80 1.32 4.72 -9.74
CA ARG A 80 2.15 3.86 -10.59
C ARG A 80 1.97 4.16 -12.07
N GLY A 81 0.73 4.40 -12.52
CA GLY A 81 0.42 4.82 -13.89
C GLY A 81 1.06 6.17 -14.24
N LEU A 82 0.96 7.17 -13.36
CA LEU A 82 1.59 8.48 -13.50
C LEU A 82 3.11 8.37 -13.67
N TYR A 83 3.74 7.48 -12.90
CA TYR A 83 5.18 7.21 -12.96
C TYR A 83 5.58 6.22 -14.06
N ARG A 84 4.64 5.80 -14.92
CA ARG A 84 4.86 4.84 -16.01
C ARG A 84 5.50 3.53 -15.54
N MET A 85 5.14 3.11 -14.33
CA MET A 85 5.60 1.85 -13.75
C MET A 85 4.81 0.69 -14.32
N LYS A 86 5.36 -0.52 -14.18
CA LYS A 86 4.64 -1.76 -14.50
C LYS A 86 3.31 -1.82 -13.72
N PRO A 87 2.19 -2.22 -14.35
CA PRO A 87 0.94 -2.50 -13.63
C PRO A 87 1.17 -3.47 -12.46
N PRO A 88 0.67 -3.17 -11.25
CA PRO A 88 0.87 -4.04 -10.10
C PRO A 88 -0.02 -5.29 -10.16
N THR A 89 0.38 -6.33 -9.43
CA THR A 89 -0.50 -7.45 -9.09
C THR A 89 -1.05 -7.23 -7.68
N ILE A 90 -2.37 -7.17 -7.59
CA ILE A 90 -3.12 -6.96 -6.35
C ILE A 90 -3.81 -8.27 -6.02
N ILE A 91 -3.57 -8.79 -4.83
CA ILE A 91 -4.18 -10.01 -4.32
C ILE A 91 -5.11 -9.60 -3.19
N VAL A 92 -6.36 -10.03 -3.26
CA VAL A 92 -7.40 -9.72 -2.26
C VAL A 92 -8.14 -11.01 -1.86
N PRO A 93 -8.81 -11.04 -0.69
CA PRO A 93 -9.71 -12.13 -0.35
C PRO A 93 -10.76 -12.31 -1.43
N ILE A 94 -11.08 -13.56 -1.80
CA ILE A 94 -12.05 -13.84 -2.86
C ILE A 94 -13.40 -13.17 -2.60
N SER A 95 -13.80 -13.05 -1.33
CA SER A 95 -15.06 -12.45 -0.88
C SER A 95 -15.19 -10.95 -1.19
N VAL A 96 -14.09 -10.24 -1.46
CA VAL A 96 -14.11 -8.78 -1.75
C VAL A 96 -13.67 -8.46 -3.18
N LYS A 97 -13.31 -9.48 -3.96
CA LYS A 97 -12.75 -9.29 -5.31
C LYS A 97 -13.69 -8.48 -6.21
N GLU A 98 -14.96 -8.87 -6.29
CA GLU A 98 -15.95 -8.19 -7.14
C GLU A 98 -16.17 -6.73 -6.72
N ASP A 99 -16.13 -6.44 -5.43
CA ASP A 99 -16.31 -5.07 -4.94
C ASP A 99 -15.09 -4.19 -5.25
N VAL A 100 -13.89 -4.77 -5.25
CA VAL A 100 -12.67 -4.09 -5.70
C VAL A 100 -12.69 -3.86 -7.21
N GLU A 101 -13.21 -4.80 -8.01
CA GLU A 101 -13.42 -4.58 -9.45
C GLU A 101 -14.35 -3.38 -9.69
N LYS A 102 -15.50 -3.34 -9.01
CA LYS A 102 -16.44 -2.20 -9.05
C LYS A 102 -15.82 -0.89 -8.57
N LEU A 103 -15.00 -0.92 -7.52
CA LEU A 103 -14.27 0.26 -7.02
C LEU A 103 -13.41 0.87 -8.13
N PHE A 104 -12.63 0.05 -8.84
CA PHE A 104 -11.83 0.53 -9.96
C PHE A 104 -12.69 1.03 -11.12
N GLU A 105 -13.79 0.36 -11.46
CA GLU A 105 -14.72 0.86 -12.47
C GLU A 105 -15.27 2.26 -12.14
N VAL A 106 -15.66 2.49 -10.89
CA VAL A 106 -16.14 3.80 -10.42
C VAL A 106 -15.04 4.85 -10.56
N HIS A 107 -13.81 4.56 -10.12
CA HIS A 107 -12.69 5.49 -10.29
C HIS A 107 -12.34 5.77 -11.75
N ARG A 108 -12.35 4.75 -12.63
CA ARG A 108 -12.12 4.93 -14.08
C ARG A 108 -13.17 5.86 -14.70
N LYS A 109 -14.43 5.75 -14.28
CA LYS A 109 -15.52 6.62 -14.75
C LYS A 109 -15.35 8.08 -14.32
N MET A 110 -14.81 8.32 -13.11
CA MET A 110 -14.62 9.67 -12.58
C MET A 110 -13.32 10.34 -13.07
N ASP A 111 -12.21 9.60 -13.08
CA ASP A 111 -10.86 10.12 -13.36
C ASP A 111 -10.43 9.93 -14.83
N HIS A 112 -11.19 9.16 -15.61
CA HIS A 112 -10.88 8.80 -17.00
C HIS A 112 -9.50 8.14 -17.21
N SER A 113 -8.88 7.65 -16.14
CA SER A 113 -7.65 6.88 -16.20
C SER A 113 -7.92 5.38 -16.41
N GLU A 114 -6.98 4.66 -17.01
CA GLU A 114 -7.15 3.22 -17.25
C GLU A 114 -7.04 2.39 -15.96
N LEU A 115 -6.32 2.90 -14.96
CA LEU A 115 -5.98 2.20 -13.71
C LEU A 115 -5.56 0.74 -13.98
N LYS A 116 -4.54 0.54 -14.82
CA LYS A 116 -4.05 -0.79 -15.22
C LYS A 116 -3.49 -1.53 -14.00
N HIS A 117 -4.07 -2.70 -13.71
CA HIS A 117 -3.61 -3.61 -12.66
C HIS A 117 -4.07 -5.04 -12.97
N ASN A 118 -3.44 -6.02 -12.33
CA ASN A 118 -3.88 -7.41 -12.32
C ASN A 118 -4.51 -7.72 -10.95
N LEU A 119 -5.80 -8.05 -10.90
CA LEU A 119 -6.51 -8.35 -9.65
C LEU A 119 -6.75 -9.86 -9.52
N ILE A 120 -6.23 -10.45 -8.45
CA ILE A 120 -6.37 -11.87 -8.13
C ILE A 120 -7.18 -11.99 -6.85
N GLY A 121 -8.28 -12.74 -6.91
CA GLY A 121 -8.98 -13.20 -5.70
C GLY A 121 -8.33 -14.47 -5.20
N LEU A 122 -8.00 -14.55 -3.92
CA LEU A 122 -7.43 -15.72 -3.28
C LEU A 122 -8.40 -16.23 -2.20
N ASP A 123 -8.72 -17.51 -2.26
CA ASP A 123 -9.47 -18.20 -1.20
C ASP A 123 -8.53 -18.70 -0.11
N VAL A 124 -9.05 -18.93 1.09
CA VAL A 124 -8.28 -19.57 2.16
C VAL A 124 -7.96 -20.98 1.68
N GLY A 125 -6.66 -21.30 1.60
CA GLY A 125 -6.25 -22.63 1.16
C GLY A 125 -6.83 -23.70 2.08
N ASN A 126 -7.65 -24.60 1.54
CA ASN A 126 -7.97 -25.86 2.21
C ASN A 126 -6.67 -26.69 2.20
N GLY A 127 -5.98 -26.71 3.34
CA GLY A 127 -4.80 -27.54 3.55
C GLY A 127 -5.09 -29.03 3.51
#